data_AF-A0A5D0HU88-F1
#
_entry.id   AF-A0A5D0HU88-F1
#
_cell.length_a   1.000
_cell.length_b   1.000
_cell.length_c   1.000
_cell.angle_alpha   90.00
_cell.angle_beta   90.00
_cell.angle_gamma   90.00
#
_symmetry.space_group_name_H-M   'P 1'
#
loop_
_entity.id
_entity.type
_entity.pdbx_description
1 polymer ?
#
loop_
_entity_poly.entity_id
_entity_poly.type
_entity_poly.pdbx_seq_one_letter_code
_entity_poly.pdbx_strand_id
1 'polypeptide(L)'
;MKRGFFFIYVIGFCLVLNAQKRDFESVKYNTIEKNIADEASNLFYPKLMKRFLESDSTFNLKEKRHLYYGYSFDENYSPYGSSDYSDSLRGVLKKEQLKTNDFKEIIRLGDSILKEEPFDLRTLNYQLYAYENLENRDKFKFRLNQMKVIIDAIISTGDGEKKKTAFYVLYTSHEYELLNILGLQFGGRQSLIEHYDYLTVAKNDHGIEGMYFEITPCLNSLAKSFRK
;
A
#
# COMPACT_ATOMS: atom_id res chain seq x y z
N MET A 1 42.75 -41.75 44.95
CA MET A 1 43.67 -40.91 44.16
C MET A 1 43.42 -41.10 42.67
N LYS A 2 42.88 -40.07 42.02
CA LYS A 2 43.15 -39.59 40.64
C LYS A 2 41.88 -38.87 40.14
N ARG A 3 41.99 -37.54 40.16
CA ARG A 3 41.02 -36.58 39.65
C ARG A 3 40.94 -36.72 38.13
N GLY A 4 39.74 -36.93 37.59
CA GLY A 4 39.47 -36.79 36.16
C GLY A 4 38.46 -35.66 35.97
N PHE A 5 38.96 -34.46 35.64
CA PHE A 5 38.14 -33.34 35.20
C PHE A 5 37.58 -33.67 33.82
N PHE A 6 36.27 -33.86 33.70
CA PHE A 6 35.61 -33.89 32.40
C PHE A 6 35.15 -32.47 32.06
N PHE A 7 35.89 -31.80 31.19
CA PHE A 7 35.53 -30.50 30.63
C PHE A 7 34.30 -30.66 29.74
N ILE A 8 33.15 -30.15 30.18
CA ILE A 8 31.99 -29.95 29.33
C ILE A 8 32.28 -28.74 28.44
N TYR A 9 32.55 -28.98 27.15
CA TYR A 9 32.52 -27.93 26.14
C TYR A 9 31.07 -27.52 25.91
N VAL A 10 30.64 -26.45 26.58
CA VAL A 10 29.44 -25.71 26.19
C VAL A 10 29.80 -24.97 24.91
N ILE A 11 29.50 -25.57 23.76
CA ILE A 11 29.45 -24.85 22.49
C ILE A 11 28.21 -23.95 22.57
N GLY A 12 28.44 -22.71 23.00
CA GLY A 12 27.47 -21.63 22.88
C GLY A 12 27.25 -21.35 21.40
N PHE A 13 26.21 -21.95 20.84
CA PHE A 13 25.68 -21.52 19.55
C PHE A 13 24.99 -20.17 19.78
N CYS A 14 25.76 -19.08 19.65
CA CYS A 14 25.21 -17.74 19.52
C CYS A 14 24.32 -17.72 18.29
N LEU A 15 23.00 -17.82 18.50
CA LEU A 15 22.04 -17.36 17.53
C LEU A 15 22.25 -15.85 17.39
N VAL A 16 22.98 -15.46 16.34
CA VAL A 16 22.97 -14.08 15.87
C VAL A 16 21.57 -13.85 15.31
N LEU A 17 20.64 -13.44 16.19
CA LEU A 17 19.44 -12.76 15.77
C LEU A 17 19.90 -11.48 15.08
N ASN A 18 20.02 -11.53 13.76
CA ASN A 18 20.11 -10.32 12.96
C ASN A 18 18.79 -9.56 13.17
N ALA A 19 18.77 -8.66 14.15
CA ALA A 19 17.89 -7.51 14.12
C ALA A 19 18.32 -6.69 12.90
N GLN A 20 17.92 -7.11 11.70
CA GLN A 20 18.12 -6.34 10.48
C GLN A 20 17.38 -5.03 10.71
N LYS A 21 18.14 -3.98 11.00
CA LYS A 21 17.61 -2.62 11.04
C LYS A 21 17.08 -2.36 9.64
N ARG A 22 15.76 -2.30 9.51
CA ARG A 22 15.13 -2.05 8.22
C ARG A 22 15.50 -0.62 7.82
N ASP A 23 16.35 -0.49 6.81
CA ASP A 23 16.70 0.82 6.30
C ASP A 23 15.52 1.34 5.47
N PHE A 24 14.81 2.29 6.06
CA PHE A 24 13.74 3.03 5.40
C PHE A 24 14.33 4.16 4.56
N GLU A 25 13.82 4.32 3.33
CA GLU A 25 14.22 5.41 2.44
C GLU A 25 13.03 6.34 2.18
N SER A 26 13.20 7.63 2.44
CA SER A 26 12.24 8.68 2.07
C SER A 26 12.05 8.76 0.55
N VAL A 27 10.90 9.25 0.10
CA VAL A 27 10.60 9.36 -1.34
C VAL A 27 11.33 10.55 -1.95
N LYS A 28 12.13 10.30 -3.00
CA LYS A 28 12.84 11.34 -3.77
C LYS A 28 12.07 11.68 -5.04
N TYR A 29 10.97 12.44 -4.90
CA TYR A 29 10.05 12.76 -6.00
C TYR A 29 10.73 13.34 -7.25
N ASN A 30 11.68 14.28 -7.10
CA ASN A 30 12.43 14.85 -8.23
C ASN A 30 13.23 13.80 -9.02
N THR A 31 13.72 12.75 -8.36
CA THR A 31 14.43 11.65 -9.03
C THR A 31 13.43 10.74 -9.74
N ILE A 32 12.28 10.47 -9.12
CA ILE A 32 11.21 9.67 -9.72
C ILE A 32 10.71 10.35 -10.98
N GLU A 33 10.32 11.62 -10.92
CA GLU A 33 9.83 12.42 -12.06
C GLU A 33 10.77 12.33 -13.28
N LYS A 34 12.08 12.52 -13.07
CA LYS A 34 13.08 12.42 -14.14
C LYS A 34 13.16 11.01 -14.72
N ASN A 35 13.18 9.99 -13.87
CA ASN A 35 13.35 8.61 -14.30
C ASN A 35 12.12 8.07 -15.04
N ILE A 36 10.92 8.52 -14.66
CA ILE A 36 9.66 8.05 -15.27
C ILE A 36 9.36 8.73 -16.61
N ALA A 37 9.99 9.87 -16.90
CA ALA A 37 9.89 10.58 -18.18
C ALA A 37 10.87 10.08 -19.25
N ASP A 38 11.93 9.34 -18.86
CA ASP A 38 12.94 8.84 -19.79
C ASP A 38 12.47 7.56 -20.51
N GLU A 39 12.14 7.66 -21.80
CA GLU A 39 11.69 6.53 -22.63
C GLU A 39 12.71 5.39 -22.75
N ALA A 40 14.01 5.68 -22.62
CA ALA A 40 15.07 4.67 -22.68
C ALA A 40 15.19 3.90 -21.35
N SER A 41 14.73 4.49 -20.25
CA SER A 41 14.77 3.89 -18.92
C SER A 41 13.85 2.67 -18.81
N ASN A 42 14.24 1.72 -17.94
CA ASN A 42 13.36 0.65 -17.49
C ASN A 42 12.27 1.17 -16.51
N LEU A 43 12.41 2.42 -16.05
CA LEU A 43 11.48 3.09 -15.15
C LEU A 43 10.50 4.00 -15.89
N PHE A 44 10.54 4.03 -17.23
CA PHE A 44 9.59 4.81 -18.04
C PHE A 44 8.15 4.49 -17.66
N TYR A 45 7.36 5.52 -17.34
CA TYR A 45 6.05 5.34 -16.69
C TYR A 45 5.11 4.41 -17.45
N PRO A 46 4.90 4.58 -18.78
CA PRO A 46 4.02 3.68 -19.55
C PRO A 46 4.46 2.22 -19.51
N LYS A 47 5.76 1.92 -19.44
CA LYS A 47 6.26 0.54 -19.31
C LYS A 47 5.92 -0.05 -17.95
N LEU A 48 6.12 0.72 -16.87
CA LEU A 48 5.77 0.29 -15.51
C LEU A 48 4.26 0.09 -15.39
N MET A 49 3.44 1.04 -15.85
CA MET A 49 1.99 0.94 -15.78
C MET A 49 1.47 -0.26 -16.58
N LYS A 50 1.98 -0.50 -17.79
CA LYS A 50 1.62 -1.68 -18.58
C LYS A 50 1.91 -2.98 -17.81
N ARG A 51 3.12 -3.13 -17.26
CA ARG A 51 3.51 -4.30 -16.47
C ARG A 51 2.61 -4.49 -15.25
N PHE A 52 2.25 -3.41 -14.57
CA PHE A 52 1.32 -3.45 -13.43
C PHE A 52 -0.08 -3.93 -13.83
N LEU A 53 -0.62 -3.39 -14.92
CA LEU A 53 -1.92 -3.79 -15.45
C LEU A 53 -1.95 -5.24 -15.93
N GLU A 54 -0.81 -5.79 -16.36
CA GLU A 54 -0.62 -7.20 -16.72
C GLU A 54 -0.31 -8.10 -15.51
N SER A 55 -0.29 -7.54 -14.29
CA SER A 55 0.08 -8.23 -13.06
C SER A 55 1.45 -8.93 -13.13
N ASP A 56 2.45 -8.23 -13.66
CA ASP A 56 3.84 -8.69 -13.62
C ASP A 56 4.30 -8.89 -12.16
N SER A 57 4.83 -10.07 -11.85
CA SER A 57 5.32 -10.44 -10.50
C SER A 57 6.81 -10.15 -10.29
N THR A 58 7.50 -9.68 -11.33
CA THR A 58 8.96 -9.48 -11.34
C THR A 58 9.41 -8.07 -10.93
N PHE A 59 8.47 -7.21 -10.52
CA PHE A 59 8.78 -5.87 -10.04
C PHE A 59 9.80 -5.91 -8.89
N ASN A 60 10.92 -5.21 -9.08
CA ASN A 60 11.81 -4.91 -7.96
C ASN A 60 11.32 -3.68 -7.19
N LEU A 61 11.84 -3.46 -5.97
CA LEU A 61 11.37 -2.37 -5.12
C LEU A 61 11.51 -0.98 -5.75
N LYS A 62 12.59 -0.74 -6.51
CA LYS A 62 12.80 0.54 -7.20
C LYS A 62 11.67 0.78 -8.21
N GLU A 63 11.33 -0.22 -9.01
CA GLU A 63 10.23 -0.16 -9.98
C GLU A 63 8.87 0.06 -9.29
N LYS A 64 8.59 -0.63 -8.18
CA LYS A 64 7.35 -0.44 -7.40
C LYS A 64 7.22 0.99 -6.91
N ARG A 65 8.29 1.56 -6.36
CA ARG A 65 8.33 2.96 -5.89
C ARG A 65 8.14 3.95 -7.05
N HIS A 66 8.77 3.71 -8.20
CA HIS A 66 8.63 4.61 -9.36
C HIS A 66 7.24 4.52 -9.99
N LEU A 67 6.63 3.33 -10.01
CA LEU A 67 5.25 3.15 -10.44
C LEU A 67 4.30 3.87 -9.50
N TYR A 68 4.33 3.53 -8.20
CA TYR A 68 3.36 4.05 -7.25
C TYR A 68 3.51 5.56 -7.09
N TYR A 69 4.69 6.06 -6.67
CA TYR A 69 4.88 7.49 -6.45
C TYR A 69 4.96 8.29 -7.74
N GLY A 70 5.30 7.68 -8.88
CA GLY A 70 5.31 8.35 -10.18
C GLY A 70 3.91 8.77 -10.63
N TYR A 71 2.86 8.09 -10.16
CA TYR A 71 1.49 8.44 -10.50
C TYR A 71 1.08 9.82 -10.00
N SER A 72 1.75 10.40 -8.98
CA SER A 72 1.44 11.77 -8.54
C SER A 72 1.73 12.84 -9.61
N PHE A 73 2.45 12.49 -10.68
CA PHE A 73 2.74 13.35 -11.83
C PHE A 73 1.79 13.12 -13.01
N ASP A 74 0.93 12.09 -12.94
CA ASP A 74 -0.09 11.83 -13.96
C ASP A 74 -1.14 12.95 -13.95
N GLU A 75 -1.64 13.34 -15.12
CA GLU A 75 -2.66 14.38 -15.25
C GLU A 75 -4.00 13.97 -14.63
N ASN A 76 -4.25 12.67 -14.54
CA ASN A 76 -5.48 12.10 -13.96
C ASN A 76 -5.35 11.85 -12.46
N TYR A 77 -4.21 12.16 -11.83
CA TYR A 77 -4.04 11.98 -10.40
C TYR A 77 -5.00 12.87 -9.60
N SER A 78 -6.00 12.23 -8.99
CA SER A 78 -7.05 12.86 -8.20
C SER A 78 -7.17 12.21 -6.83
N PRO A 79 -6.38 12.64 -5.83
CA PRO A 79 -6.36 12.01 -4.49
C PRO A 79 -7.65 12.20 -3.68
N TYR A 80 -8.53 13.09 -4.12
CA TYR A 80 -9.85 13.35 -3.53
C TYR A 80 -11.00 13.04 -4.50
N GLY A 81 -10.67 12.47 -5.66
CA GLY A 81 -11.66 12.00 -6.62
C GLY A 81 -12.37 10.75 -6.13
N SER A 82 -13.46 10.42 -6.79
CA SER A 82 -14.11 9.13 -6.65
C SER A 82 -14.72 8.74 -7.98
N SER A 83 -14.58 7.48 -8.35
CA SER A 83 -15.28 6.89 -9.49
C SER A 83 -16.80 6.91 -9.32
N ASP A 84 -17.54 7.21 -10.39
CA ASP A 84 -19.02 7.18 -10.43
C ASP A 84 -19.60 5.79 -10.11
N TYR A 85 -18.79 4.74 -10.26
CA TYR A 85 -19.18 3.36 -9.94
C TYR A 85 -19.11 3.04 -8.44
N SER A 86 -18.49 3.90 -7.63
CA SER A 86 -18.27 3.67 -6.19
C SER A 86 -19.58 3.51 -5.41
N ASP A 87 -20.59 4.32 -5.72
CA ASP A 87 -21.89 4.25 -5.05
C ASP A 87 -22.67 2.99 -5.41
N SER A 88 -22.59 2.57 -6.68
CA SER A 88 -23.16 1.30 -7.14
C SER A 88 -22.51 0.12 -6.41
N LEU A 89 -21.16 0.12 -6.30
CA LEU A 89 -20.43 -0.94 -5.59
C LEU A 89 -20.82 -0.98 -4.12
N ARG A 90 -20.92 0.18 -3.47
CA ARG A 90 -21.38 0.30 -2.08
C ARG A 90 -22.79 -0.25 -1.89
N GLY A 91 -23.68 -0.05 -2.86
CA GLY A 91 -25.02 -0.62 -2.86
C GLY A 91 -25.01 -2.15 -2.84
N VAL A 92 -24.12 -2.79 -3.60
CA VAL A 92 -23.95 -4.25 -3.60
C VAL A 92 -23.41 -4.73 -2.24
N LEU A 93 -22.38 -4.06 -1.72
CA LEU A 93 -21.70 -4.44 -0.47
C LEU A 93 -22.58 -4.30 0.79
N LYS A 94 -23.65 -3.51 0.75
CA LYS A 94 -24.59 -3.32 1.86
C LYS A 94 -25.59 -4.47 2.05
N LYS A 95 -25.65 -5.44 1.13
CA LYS A 95 -26.54 -6.59 1.25
C LYS A 95 -26.13 -7.45 2.44
N GLU A 96 -27.11 -7.89 3.23
CA GLU A 96 -26.85 -8.75 4.41
C GLU A 96 -26.13 -10.04 4.04
N GLN A 97 -26.47 -10.62 2.89
CA GLN A 97 -25.81 -11.80 2.36
C GLN A 97 -25.53 -11.61 0.87
N LEU A 98 -24.26 -11.77 0.50
CA LEU A 98 -23.82 -11.74 -0.89
C LEU A 98 -23.95 -13.12 -1.52
N LYS A 99 -24.46 -13.14 -2.75
CA LYS A 99 -24.61 -14.35 -3.59
C LYS A 99 -23.62 -14.30 -4.75
N THR A 100 -23.49 -15.40 -5.47
CA THR A 100 -22.63 -15.52 -6.67
C THR A 100 -22.77 -14.35 -7.66
N ASN A 101 -24.00 -13.88 -7.92
CA ASN A 101 -24.22 -12.74 -8.81
C ASN A 101 -23.73 -11.41 -8.23
N ASP A 102 -23.77 -11.24 -6.91
CA ASP A 102 -23.25 -10.05 -6.24
C ASP A 102 -21.72 -10.00 -6.31
N PHE A 103 -21.04 -11.14 -6.15
CA PHE A 103 -19.59 -11.21 -6.33
C PHE A 103 -19.17 -10.88 -7.77
N LYS A 104 -19.90 -11.37 -8.78
CA LYS A 104 -19.67 -11.01 -10.19
C LYS A 104 -19.87 -9.51 -10.42
N GLU A 105 -20.87 -8.91 -9.77
CA GLU A 105 -21.13 -7.48 -9.89
C GLU A 105 -20.07 -6.63 -9.19
N ILE A 106 -19.57 -7.07 -8.02
CA ILE A 106 -18.41 -6.47 -7.34
C ILE A 106 -17.21 -6.44 -8.28
N ILE A 107 -16.93 -7.56 -8.98
CA ILE A 107 -15.84 -7.64 -9.94
C ILE A 107 -16.06 -6.65 -11.09
N ARG A 108 -17.25 -6.64 -11.70
CA ARG A 108 -17.56 -5.78 -12.83
C ARG A 108 -17.44 -4.29 -12.49
N LEU A 109 -18.02 -3.87 -11.36
CA LEU A 109 -17.93 -2.49 -10.88
C LEU A 109 -16.50 -2.14 -10.46
N GLY A 110 -15.80 -3.07 -9.80
CA GLY A 110 -14.41 -2.88 -9.43
C GLY A 110 -13.48 -2.74 -10.63
N ASP A 111 -13.72 -3.47 -11.73
CA ASP A 111 -12.94 -3.32 -12.96
C ASP A 111 -13.13 -1.93 -13.58
N SER A 112 -14.34 -1.37 -13.49
CA SER A 112 -14.61 0.02 -13.90
C SER A 112 -13.87 1.03 -13.02
N ILE A 113 -13.93 0.87 -11.70
CA ILE A 113 -13.22 1.75 -10.75
C ILE A 113 -11.71 1.68 -11.00
N LEU A 114 -11.12 0.49 -11.08
CA LEU A 114 -9.67 0.31 -11.26
C LEU A 114 -9.16 0.74 -12.64
N LYS A 115 -10.05 0.98 -13.61
CA LYS A 115 -9.68 1.60 -14.88
C LYS A 115 -9.44 3.10 -14.72
N GLU A 116 -10.18 3.74 -13.82
CA GLU A 116 -10.08 5.18 -13.51
C GLU A 116 -9.03 5.43 -12.42
N GLU A 117 -9.02 4.59 -11.38
CA GLU A 117 -8.18 4.68 -10.20
C GLU A 117 -7.41 3.36 -9.99
N PRO A 118 -6.31 3.13 -10.75
CA PRO A 118 -5.62 1.84 -10.79
C PRO A 118 -5.01 1.41 -9.45
N PHE A 119 -4.87 2.34 -8.50
CA PHE A 119 -4.28 2.10 -7.19
C PHE A 119 -5.31 2.07 -6.05
N ASP A 120 -6.61 2.04 -6.33
CA ASP A 120 -7.64 1.89 -5.29
C ASP A 120 -7.49 0.54 -4.55
N LEU A 121 -6.83 0.58 -3.38
CA LEU A 121 -6.58 -0.58 -2.53
C LEU A 121 -7.88 -1.20 -2.00
N ARG A 122 -8.91 -0.40 -1.78
CA ARG A 122 -10.20 -0.87 -1.27
C ARG A 122 -10.93 -1.69 -2.32
N THR A 123 -10.97 -1.19 -3.55
CA THR A 123 -11.56 -1.91 -4.67
C THR A 123 -10.79 -3.19 -4.98
N LEU A 124 -9.44 -3.15 -4.94
CA LEU A 124 -8.63 -4.37 -5.03
C LEU A 124 -8.99 -5.39 -3.95
N ASN A 125 -9.15 -4.95 -2.69
CA ASN A 125 -9.54 -5.81 -1.59
C ASN A 125 -10.94 -6.42 -1.77
N TYR A 126 -11.92 -5.65 -2.26
CA TYR A 126 -13.25 -6.19 -2.57
C TYR A 126 -13.22 -7.21 -3.70
N GLN A 127 -12.40 -7.01 -4.74
CA GLN A 127 -12.23 -7.99 -5.79
C GLN A 127 -11.54 -9.27 -5.28
N LEU A 128 -10.55 -9.15 -4.40
CA LEU A 128 -9.94 -10.32 -3.75
C LEU A 128 -10.97 -11.15 -2.99
N TYR A 129 -11.79 -10.50 -2.17
CA TYR A 129 -12.89 -11.16 -1.45
C TYR A 129 -13.89 -11.84 -2.41
N ALA A 130 -14.28 -11.15 -3.49
CA ALA A 130 -15.19 -11.71 -4.48
C ALA A 130 -14.58 -12.92 -5.23
N TYR A 131 -13.32 -12.85 -5.66
CA TYR A 131 -12.64 -13.96 -6.33
C TYR A 131 -12.42 -15.15 -5.40
N GLU A 132 -12.17 -14.92 -4.11
CA GLU A 132 -12.07 -15.98 -3.11
C GLU A 132 -13.40 -16.73 -2.96
N ASN A 133 -14.51 -16.01 -2.82
CA ASN A 133 -15.86 -16.61 -2.73
C ASN A 133 -16.33 -17.31 -4.02
N LEU A 134 -15.77 -16.92 -5.17
CA LEU A 134 -16.00 -17.59 -6.45
C LEU A 134 -14.99 -18.69 -6.74
N GLU A 135 -14.08 -18.98 -5.81
CA GLU A 135 -12.98 -19.95 -5.93
C GLU A 135 -12.06 -19.72 -7.15
N ASN A 136 -12.02 -18.47 -7.67
CA ASN A 136 -11.22 -18.11 -8.82
C ASN A 136 -9.77 -17.76 -8.41
N ARG A 137 -8.96 -18.80 -8.21
CA ARG A 137 -7.59 -18.67 -7.71
C ARG A 137 -6.67 -17.86 -8.62
N ASP A 138 -6.84 -17.93 -9.93
CA ASP A 138 -5.96 -17.24 -10.87
C ASP A 138 -6.19 -15.74 -10.84
N LYS A 139 -7.46 -15.30 -10.87
CA LYS A 139 -7.80 -13.88 -10.75
C LYS A 139 -7.53 -13.33 -9.35
N PHE A 140 -7.70 -14.14 -8.31
CA PHE A 140 -7.26 -13.78 -6.96
C PHE A 140 -5.75 -13.48 -6.93
N LYS A 141 -4.91 -14.38 -7.45
CA LYS A 141 -3.44 -14.17 -7.50
C LYS A 141 -3.07 -12.92 -8.32
N PHE A 142 -3.77 -12.69 -9.43
CA PHE A 142 -3.59 -11.53 -10.28
C PHE A 142 -3.81 -10.21 -9.50
N ARG A 143 -4.97 -10.05 -8.85
CA ARG A 143 -5.27 -8.86 -8.04
C ARG A 143 -4.38 -8.74 -6.81
N LEU A 144 -4.02 -9.87 -6.20
CA LEU A 144 -3.15 -9.87 -5.03
C LEU A 144 -1.75 -9.36 -5.39
N ASN A 145 -1.23 -9.73 -6.56
CA ASN A 145 0.06 -9.25 -7.01
C ASN A 145 0.05 -7.74 -7.28
N GLN A 146 -1.02 -7.21 -7.89
CA GLN A 146 -1.20 -5.76 -8.05
C GLN A 146 -1.24 -5.04 -6.69
N MET A 147 -2.06 -5.55 -5.76
CA MET A 147 -2.15 -4.99 -4.41
C MET A 147 -0.79 -5.00 -3.68
N LYS A 148 -0.02 -6.09 -3.82
CA LYS A 148 1.34 -6.19 -3.27
C LYS A 148 2.30 -5.15 -3.84
N VAL A 149 2.24 -4.85 -5.14
CA VAL A 149 3.09 -3.82 -5.74
C VAL A 149 2.89 -2.46 -5.07
N ILE A 150 1.63 -2.09 -4.79
CA ILE A 150 1.26 -0.85 -4.12
C ILE A 150 1.72 -0.86 -2.66
N ILE A 151 1.34 -1.90 -1.92
CA ILE A 151 1.65 -2.01 -0.48
C ILE A 151 3.17 -2.03 -0.26
N ASP A 152 3.92 -2.81 -1.04
CA ASP A 152 5.38 -2.91 -0.93
C ASP A 152 6.05 -1.55 -1.15
N ALA A 153 5.53 -0.71 -2.06
CA ALA A 153 6.04 0.64 -2.24
C ALA A 153 5.81 1.48 -0.97
N ILE A 154 4.59 1.47 -0.41
CA ILE A 154 4.23 2.22 0.80
C ILE A 154 5.06 1.79 2.01
N ILE A 155 5.05 0.49 2.34
CA ILE A 155 5.73 -0.03 3.55
C ILE A 155 7.27 0.01 3.45
N SER A 156 7.82 0.28 2.26
CA SER A 156 9.26 0.48 2.10
C SER A 156 9.76 1.84 2.61
N THR A 157 8.86 2.77 2.89
CA THR A 157 9.21 4.13 3.29
C THR A 157 9.35 4.32 4.79
N GLY A 158 8.79 3.42 5.59
CA GLY A 158 8.70 3.63 7.02
C GLY A 158 8.01 2.52 7.79
N ASP A 159 7.93 2.70 9.09
CA ASP A 159 7.14 1.91 10.05
C ASP A 159 5.92 2.68 10.58
N GLY A 160 5.80 3.97 10.25
CA GLY A 160 4.73 4.86 10.70
C GLY A 160 4.92 5.38 12.13
N GLU A 161 5.93 4.97 12.89
CA GLU A 161 6.03 5.34 14.31
C GLU A 161 6.42 6.81 14.53
N LYS A 162 7.17 7.38 13.58
CA LYS A 162 7.73 8.74 13.66
C LYS A 162 7.63 9.41 12.31
N LYS A 163 7.55 10.76 12.27
CA LYS A 163 7.60 11.54 11.02
C LYS A 163 8.71 11.10 10.05
N LYS A 164 9.92 10.84 10.57
CA LYS A 164 11.09 10.41 9.77
C LYS A 164 10.97 9.02 9.14
N THR A 165 10.06 8.19 9.64
CA THR A 165 9.76 6.83 9.17
C THR A 165 8.26 6.74 8.89
N ALA A 166 7.63 7.84 8.47
CA ALA A 166 6.23 7.85 8.09
C ALA A 166 6.00 7.00 6.84
N PHE A 167 4.78 6.49 6.68
CA PHE A 167 4.36 5.87 5.43
C PHE A 167 4.02 6.94 4.41
N TYR A 168 4.69 6.96 3.27
CA TYR A 168 4.35 7.89 2.19
C TYR A 168 3.21 7.31 1.36
N VAL A 169 2.13 8.06 1.23
CA VAL A 169 0.91 7.65 0.53
C VAL A 169 0.51 8.66 -0.54
N LEU A 170 -0.10 8.17 -1.61
CA LEU A 170 -0.68 9.02 -2.65
C LEU A 170 -2.14 9.40 -2.40
N TYR A 171 -2.82 8.76 -1.46
CA TYR A 171 -4.24 8.98 -1.17
C TYR A 171 -4.45 8.89 0.32
N THR A 172 -5.34 9.72 0.86
CA THR A 172 -5.70 9.64 2.29
C THR A 172 -6.44 8.33 2.60
N SER A 173 -7.17 7.76 1.65
CA SER A 173 -7.78 6.42 1.78
C SER A 173 -6.74 5.33 2.10
N HIS A 174 -5.55 5.41 1.50
CA HIS A 174 -4.48 4.44 1.72
C HIS A 174 -3.98 4.42 3.17
N GLU A 175 -4.16 5.50 3.93
CA GLU A 175 -3.81 5.54 5.35
C GLU A 175 -4.65 4.53 6.14
N TYR A 176 -5.97 4.59 5.95
CA TYR A 176 -6.94 3.71 6.59
C TYR A 176 -6.82 2.28 6.09
N GLU A 177 -6.61 2.09 4.78
CA GLU A 177 -6.37 0.77 4.21
C GLU A 177 -5.08 0.14 4.76
N LEU A 178 -4.01 0.92 4.93
CA LEU A 178 -2.77 0.43 5.52
C LEU A 178 -2.93 0.07 7.00
N LEU A 179 -3.66 0.87 7.78
CA LEU A 179 -3.99 0.50 9.17
C LEU A 179 -4.64 -0.88 9.21
N ASN A 180 -5.66 -1.12 8.38
CA ASN A 180 -6.35 -2.42 8.32
C ASN A 180 -5.41 -3.57 7.91
N ILE A 181 -4.53 -3.34 6.92
CA ILE A 181 -3.52 -4.32 6.48
C ILE A 181 -2.55 -4.68 7.62
N LEU A 182 -2.20 -3.70 8.47
CA LEU A 182 -1.35 -3.89 9.64
C LEU A 182 -2.10 -4.47 10.86
N GLY A 183 -3.39 -4.82 10.71
CA GLY A 183 -4.22 -5.33 11.81
C GLY A 183 -4.60 -4.25 12.84
N LEU A 184 -4.53 -2.98 12.45
CA LEU A 184 -4.88 -1.83 13.28
C LEU A 184 -6.21 -1.25 12.85
N GLN A 185 -6.98 -0.78 13.82
CA GLN A 185 -8.24 -0.06 13.58
C GLN A 185 -8.04 1.42 13.90
N PHE A 186 -8.63 2.31 13.10
CA PHE A 186 -8.62 3.75 13.37
C PHE A 186 -9.24 4.08 14.74
N GLY A 187 -8.54 4.90 15.53
CA GLY A 187 -8.86 5.25 16.90
C GLY A 187 -9.79 6.46 17.05
N GLY A 188 -10.24 7.05 15.94
CA GLY A 188 -11.24 8.13 15.94
C GLY A 188 -10.68 9.55 15.91
N ARG A 189 -9.34 9.72 15.95
CA ARG A 189 -8.70 11.03 15.80
C ARG A 189 -7.63 11.01 14.71
N GLN A 190 -7.73 11.98 13.80
CA GLN A 190 -6.71 12.35 12.83
C GLN A 190 -6.19 13.75 13.16
N SER A 191 -4.91 14.02 12.89
CA SER A 191 -4.32 15.35 13.07
C SER A 191 -3.32 15.64 11.96
N LEU A 192 -3.55 16.72 11.22
CA LEU A 192 -2.61 17.24 10.24
C LEU A 192 -1.50 18.03 10.96
N ILE A 193 -0.26 17.61 10.75
CA ILE A 193 0.95 18.20 11.34
C ILE A 193 1.93 18.47 10.20
N GLU A 194 2.01 19.73 9.77
CA GLU A 194 2.78 20.14 8.58
C GLU A 194 2.27 19.42 7.31
N HIS A 195 3.05 18.49 6.78
CA HIS A 195 2.73 17.64 5.62
C HIS A 195 2.51 16.17 6.00
N TYR A 196 2.30 15.91 7.29
CA TYR A 196 2.01 14.58 7.81
C TYR A 196 0.61 14.51 8.38
N ASP A 197 -0.09 13.42 8.13
CA ASP A 197 -1.25 13.02 8.91
C ASP A 197 -0.81 12.07 10.03
N TYR A 198 -1.33 12.30 11.24
CA TYR A 198 -1.21 11.36 12.35
C TYR A 198 -2.59 10.77 12.66
N LEU A 199 -2.74 9.46 12.42
CA LEU A 199 -3.96 8.72 12.72
C LEU A 199 -3.75 7.97 14.02
N THR A 200 -4.58 8.26 15.02
CA THR A 200 -4.67 7.40 16.21
C THR A 200 -5.21 6.04 15.84
N VAL A 201 -4.80 5.01 16.59
CA VAL A 201 -5.36 3.65 16.44
C VAL A 201 -6.08 3.23 17.73
N ALA A 202 -7.06 2.35 17.58
CA ALA A 202 -7.75 1.75 18.71
C ALA A 202 -6.78 0.90 19.56
N LYS A 203 -7.19 0.60 20.80
CA LYS A 203 -6.42 -0.28 21.69
C LYS A 203 -6.11 -1.60 20.99
N ASN A 204 -4.84 -1.96 20.95
CA ASN A 204 -4.32 -3.13 20.28
C ASN A 204 -3.26 -3.80 21.15
N ASP A 205 -2.95 -5.06 20.85
CA ASP A 205 -2.01 -5.88 21.63
C ASP A 205 -0.55 -5.43 21.49
N HIS A 206 -0.26 -4.55 20.53
CA HIS A 206 1.07 -4.02 20.26
C HIS A 206 1.37 -2.70 21.02
N GLY A 207 0.38 -2.11 21.68
CA GLY A 207 0.54 -0.83 22.38
C GLY A 207 0.80 0.36 21.45
N ILE A 208 0.49 0.23 20.16
CA ILE A 208 0.65 1.32 19.18
C ILE A 208 -0.45 2.35 19.44
N GLU A 209 -0.10 3.63 19.55
CA GLU A 209 -1.06 4.72 19.80
C GLU A 209 -1.55 5.39 18.50
N GLY A 210 -0.73 5.35 17.45
CA GLY A 210 -1.05 5.92 16.15
C GLY A 210 0.11 5.82 15.17
N MET A 211 -0.13 6.25 13.94
CA MET A 211 0.79 6.15 12.82
C MET A 211 0.89 7.49 12.07
N TYR A 212 2.09 7.81 11.59
CA TYR A 212 2.38 8.95 10.74
C TYR A 212 2.35 8.54 9.26
N PHE A 213 1.70 9.38 8.47
CA PHE A 213 1.60 9.28 7.02
C PHE A 213 2.11 10.57 6.40
N GLU A 214 2.97 10.46 5.38
CA GLU A 214 3.45 11.60 4.60
C GLU A 214 2.53 11.78 3.39
N ILE A 215 1.90 12.96 3.28
CA ILE A 215 0.80 13.23 2.35
C ILE A 215 1.07 14.42 1.43
N THR A 216 2.33 14.81 1.23
CA THR A 216 2.73 15.91 0.33
C THR A 216 2.05 15.84 -1.04
N PRO A 217 1.93 14.68 -1.72
CA PRO A 217 1.20 14.59 -2.99
C PRO A 217 -0.26 15.05 -2.90
N CYS A 218 -0.97 14.66 -1.84
CA CYS A 218 -2.36 15.05 -1.58
C CYS A 218 -2.48 16.56 -1.35
N LEU A 219 -1.58 17.14 -0.55
CA LEU A 219 -1.56 18.58 -0.28
C LEU A 219 -1.22 19.41 -1.52
N ASN A 220 -0.28 18.92 -2.33
CA ASN A 220 0.07 19.57 -3.60
C ASN A 220 -1.10 19.56 -4.59
N SER A 221 -1.83 18.44 -4.70
CA SER A 221 -3.02 18.36 -5.54
C SER A 221 -4.13 19.31 -5.06
N LEU A 222 -4.37 19.36 -3.75
CA LEU A 222 -5.31 20.30 -3.13
C LEU A 222 -4.92 21.77 -3.39
N ALA A 223 -3.64 22.11 -3.25
CA ALA A 223 -3.17 23.46 -3.53
C ALA A 223 -3.33 23.86 -5.00
N LYS A 224 -3.22 22.90 -5.94
CA LYS A 224 -3.46 23.13 -7.37
C LYS A 224 -4.94 23.38 -7.68
N SER A 225 -5.88 22.74 -6.97
CA SER A 225 -7.32 22.91 -7.24
C SER A 225 -7.83 24.30 -6.90
N PHE A 226 -7.24 24.98 -5.90
CA PHE A 226 -7.57 26.37 -5.54
C PHE A 226 -6.99 27.44 -6.47
N ARG A 227 -6.13 27.06 -7.42
CA ARG A 227 -5.50 27.99 -8.38
C ARG A 227 -6.22 28.05 -9.73
N LYS A 228 -7.24 27.22 -9.92
CA LYS A 228 -8.14 27.24 -11.09
C LYS A 228 -9.33 28.14 -10.81
#